data_AF-A0A7V4AW85-F1
#
_entry.id   AF-A0A7V4AW85-F1
#
_cell.length_a   1.000
_cell.length_b   1.000
_cell.length_c   1.000
_cell.angle_alpha   90.00
_cell.angle_beta   90.00
_cell.angle_gamma   90.00
#
_symmetry.space_group_name_H-M   'P 1'
#
loop_
_entity.id
_entity.type
_entity.pdbx_description
1 polymer ?
#
loop_
_entity_poly.entity_id
_entity_poly.type
_entity_poly.pdbx_seq_one_letter_code
_entity_poly.pdbx_strand_id
1 'polypeptide(L)'
;MTCAPGAPRCGDCPVRAFCKAQASGRTSDYPQKTTRPATVEQRSAAAVILRRGAVLLRKRPEGGPMAGLWEPPGELLLEGETPEHAALRAAITHTGVHAQDPQRLFIVKQAFAHHRVTVTVMHCAAAPGARIPRALADHATWVPLEDLESYPLTSTGAKILARLKQVCPCKKMETKRRGKTKRQLVP
;
A
#
# COMPACT_ATOMS: atom_id res chain seq x y z
N MET A 1 -11.01 23.46 22.94
CA MET A 1 -9.99 22.67 23.68
C MET A 1 -9.24 23.59 24.63
N THR A 2 -9.39 23.43 25.95
CA THR A 2 -8.89 24.39 26.94
C THR A 2 -7.45 24.09 27.41
N CYS A 3 -7.11 22.81 27.56
CA CYS A 3 -5.74 22.35 27.84
C CYS A 3 -5.07 21.88 26.54
N ALA A 4 -4.71 22.83 25.66
CA ALA A 4 -4.08 22.53 24.38
C ALA A 4 -2.54 22.51 24.51
N PRO A 5 -1.82 21.69 23.71
CA PRO A 5 -0.36 21.73 23.65
C PRO A 5 0.17 23.12 23.28
N GLY A 6 1.21 23.60 23.97
CA GLY A 6 1.90 24.86 23.68
C GLY A 6 1.23 26.10 24.29
N ALA A 7 -0.07 26.33 24.02
CA ALA A 7 -0.80 27.52 24.48
C ALA A 7 -2.12 27.15 25.19
N PRO A 8 -2.09 26.60 26.42
CA PRO A 8 -3.29 26.27 27.17
C PRO A 8 -4.01 27.53 27.65
N ARG A 9 -5.35 27.54 27.58
CA ARG A 9 -6.19 28.62 28.10
C ARG A 9 -6.52 28.36 29.57
N CYS A 10 -5.50 28.43 30.42
CA CYS A 10 -5.64 28.12 31.84
C CYS A 10 -6.67 29.02 32.56
N GLY A 11 -6.88 30.25 32.10
CA GLY A 11 -7.87 31.18 32.65
C GLY A 11 -9.31 30.68 32.54
N ASP A 12 -9.62 29.99 31.45
CA ASP A 12 -10.96 29.45 31.15
C ASP A 12 -11.11 27.99 31.58
N CYS A 13 -10.12 27.44 32.29
CA CYS A 13 -10.09 26.03 32.64
C CYS A 13 -10.98 25.73 33.85
N PRO A 14 -12.07 24.96 33.70
CA PRO A 14 -13.01 24.70 34.80
C PRO A 14 -12.39 23.89 35.94
N VAL A 15 -11.27 23.21 35.68
CA VAL A 15 -10.51 22.43 36.67
C VAL A 15 -9.23 23.12 37.13
N ARG A 16 -9.08 24.43 36.85
CA ARG A 16 -7.87 25.21 37.21
C ARG A 16 -7.48 25.06 38.67
N ALA A 17 -8.46 25.13 39.58
CA ALA A 17 -8.25 25.01 41.02
C ALA A 17 -7.60 23.68 41.45
N PHE A 18 -7.72 22.63 40.63
CA PHE A 18 -7.16 21.30 40.89
C PHE A 18 -5.90 21.00 40.06
N CYS A 19 -5.50 21.91 39.17
CA CYS A 19 -4.43 21.66 38.22
C CYS A 19 -3.05 21.93 38.84
N LYS A 20 -2.36 20.88 39.30
CA LYS A 20 -0.99 20.99 39.84
C LYS A 20 0.01 21.62 38.86
N ALA A 21 -0.13 21.36 37.57
CA ALA A 21 0.73 21.95 36.54
C ALA A 21 0.53 23.46 36.41
N GLN A 22 -0.71 23.95 36.51
CA GLN A 22 -1.00 25.39 36.52
C GLN A 22 -0.57 26.03 37.84
N ALA A 23 -0.85 25.39 38.98
CA ALA A 23 -0.46 25.88 40.30
C ALA A 23 1.06 26.00 40.46
N SER A 24 1.83 25.15 39.79
CA SER A 24 3.30 25.19 39.77
C SER A 24 3.91 25.96 38.59
N GLY A 25 3.10 26.52 37.69
CA GLY A 25 3.59 27.24 36.50
C GLY A 25 4.27 26.35 35.45
N ARG A 26 4.07 25.04 35.50
CA ARG A 26 4.76 24.02 34.68
C ARG A 26 3.89 23.44 33.57
N THR A 27 2.83 24.12 33.13
CA THR A 27 1.92 23.59 32.10
C THR A 27 2.62 23.24 30.79
N SER A 28 3.74 23.91 30.47
CA SER A 28 4.60 23.62 29.32
C SER A 28 5.36 22.29 29.41
N ASP A 29 5.57 21.77 30.62
CA ASP A 29 6.33 20.55 30.86
C ASP A 29 5.48 19.29 30.63
N TYR A 30 4.16 19.46 30.46
CA TYR A 30 3.20 18.38 30.34
C TYR A 30 2.53 18.32 28.96
N PRO A 31 2.27 17.10 28.45
CA PRO A 31 2.77 15.82 28.98
C PRO A 31 4.30 15.72 28.78
N GLN A 32 4.99 15.09 29.74
CA GLN A 32 6.41 14.79 29.55
C GLN A 32 6.57 13.90 28.34
N LYS A 33 7.25 14.41 27.31
CA LYS A 33 7.51 13.67 26.09
C LYS A 33 8.55 12.59 26.40
N THR A 34 8.14 11.33 26.32
CA THR A 34 9.11 10.24 26.25
C THR A 34 9.82 10.28 24.90
N THR A 35 11.09 9.87 24.88
CA THR A 35 11.82 9.69 23.63
C THR A 35 11.13 8.60 22.81
N ARG A 36 10.70 8.95 21.59
CA ARG A 36 10.13 7.96 20.68
C ARG A 36 11.27 7.05 20.18
N PRO A 37 11.05 5.72 20.08
CA PRO A 37 12.01 4.83 19.47
C PRO A 37 12.38 5.30 18.05
N ALA A 38 13.61 5.00 17.63
CA ALA A 38 14.06 5.31 16.28
C ALA A 38 13.15 4.64 15.25
N THR A 39 12.82 5.36 14.17
CA THR A 39 11.98 4.82 13.10
C THR A 39 12.76 3.82 12.27
N VAL A 40 12.20 2.62 12.06
CA VAL A 40 12.83 1.60 11.22
C VAL A 40 12.46 1.83 9.76
N GLU A 41 13.44 1.93 8.88
CA GLU A 41 13.22 1.98 7.43
C GLU A 41 13.09 0.57 6.86
N GLN A 42 12.07 0.38 6.02
CA GLN A 42 11.78 -0.90 5.38
C GLN A 42 11.53 -0.70 3.89
N ARG A 43 11.94 -1.69 3.10
CA ARG A 43 11.73 -1.71 1.65
C ARG A 43 10.76 -2.83 1.31
N SER A 44 9.83 -2.54 0.42
CA SER A 44 8.84 -3.50 -0.07
C SER A 44 8.62 -3.34 -1.57
N ALA A 45 8.03 -4.36 -2.18
CA ALA A 45 7.53 -4.29 -3.54
C ALA A 45 6.06 -4.73 -3.59
N ALA A 46 5.30 -4.12 -4.49
CA ALA A 46 3.91 -4.49 -4.75
C ALA A 46 3.69 -4.71 -6.24
N ALA A 47 2.98 -5.77 -6.60
CA ALA A 47 2.59 -6.07 -7.97
C ALA A 47 1.20 -5.51 -8.28
N VAL A 48 1.15 -4.62 -9.26
CA VAL A 48 -0.08 -4.18 -9.93
C VAL A 48 -0.26 -5.03 -11.18
N ILE A 49 -1.26 -5.89 -11.16
CA ILE A 49 -1.60 -6.77 -12.28
C ILE A 49 -2.98 -6.37 -12.79
N LEU A 50 -3.05 -5.96 -14.05
CA LEU A 50 -4.29 -5.54 -14.70
C LEU A 50 -4.80 -6.61 -15.66
N ARG A 51 -6.10 -6.86 -15.63
CA ARG A 51 -6.79 -7.79 -16.53
C ARG A 51 -8.21 -7.29 -16.80
N ARG A 52 -8.55 -7.04 -18.06
CA ARG A 52 -9.92 -6.69 -18.51
C ARG A 52 -10.56 -5.56 -17.67
N GLY A 53 -9.82 -4.46 -17.45
CA GLY A 53 -10.32 -3.33 -16.66
C GLY A 53 -10.39 -3.57 -15.15
N ALA A 54 -9.90 -4.69 -14.65
CA ALA A 54 -9.79 -4.99 -13.21
C ALA A 54 -8.33 -5.10 -12.77
N VAL A 55 -8.09 -4.87 -11.48
CA VAL A 55 -6.79 -5.04 -10.81
C VAL A 55 -6.86 -6.21 -9.82
N LEU A 56 -5.80 -6.99 -9.74
CA LEU A 56 -5.68 -8.04 -8.73
C LEU A 56 -5.40 -7.43 -7.35
N LEU A 57 -6.26 -7.73 -6.39
CA LEU A 57 -6.06 -7.38 -4.98
C LEU A 57 -6.03 -8.62 -4.11
N ARG A 58 -5.33 -8.53 -2.98
CA ARG A 58 -5.40 -9.46 -1.87
C ARG A 58 -6.13 -8.82 -0.68
N LYS A 59 -6.76 -9.65 0.15
CA LYS A 59 -7.24 -9.28 1.49
C LYS A 59 -6.14 -9.56 2.50
N ARG A 60 -5.87 -8.61 3.40
CA ARG A 60 -4.89 -8.85 4.48
C ARG A 60 -5.45 -9.88 5.48
N PRO A 61 -4.62 -10.83 5.92
CA PRO A 61 -5.05 -11.84 6.90
C PRO A 61 -5.43 -11.19 8.23
N GLU A 62 -6.23 -11.91 9.00
CA GLU A 62 -6.64 -11.51 10.35
C GLU A 62 -5.45 -11.43 11.32
N GLY A 63 -5.62 -10.67 12.41
CA GLY A 63 -4.65 -10.60 13.50
C GLY A 63 -3.46 -9.65 13.28
N GLY A 64 -3.47 -8.87 12.20
CA GLY A 64 -2.41 -7.90 11.90
C GLY A 64 -2.91 -6.47 11.63
N PRO A 65 -1.98 -5.51 11.48
CA PRO A 65 -2.33 -4.15 11.08
C PRO A 65 -3.11 -4.16 9.76
N MET A 66 -4.21 -3.39 9.74
CA MET A 66 -5.10 -3.28 8.58
C MET A 66 -5.65 -4.65 8.12
N ALA A 67 -5.84 -5.59 9.04
CA ALA A 67 -6.52 -6.86 8.78
C ALA A 67 -7.86 -6.64 8.08
N GLY A 68 -8.20 -7.54 7.16
CA GLY A 68 -9.46 -7.49 6.40
C GLY A 68 -9.53 -6.43 5.30
N LEU A 69 -8.61 -5.46 5.26
CA LEU A 69 -8.50 -4.47 4.17
C LEU A 69 -7.75 -5.04 2.98
N TRP A 70 -7.98 -4.44 1.81
CA TRP A 70 -7.47 -4.91 0.54
C TRP A 70 -6.33 -4.06 -0.02
N GLU A 71 -5.44 -4.69 -0.77
CA GLU A 71 -4.31 -4.02 -1.41
C GLU A 71 -3.75 -4.84 -2.58
N PRO A 72 -3.03 -4.20 -3.52
CA PRO A 72 -2.21 -4.95 -4.46
C PRO A 72 -1.26 -5.90 -3.71
N PRO A 73 -1.06 -7.13 -4.19
CA PRO A 73 -0.18 -8.08 -3.52
C PRO A 73 1.23 -7.50 -3.40
N GLY A 74 1.74 -7.45 -2.17
CA GLY A 74 3.04 -6.88 -1.88
C GLY A 74 3.56 -7.29 -0.52
N GLU A 75 4.88 -7.24 -0.38
CA GLU A 75 5.59 -7.66 0.82
C GLU A 75 6.98 -7.00 0.91
N LEU A 76 7.62 -7.17 2.07
CA LEU A 76 8.98 -6.68 2.29
C LEU A 76 9.97 -7.43 1.39
N LEU A 77 11.00 -6.73 0.96
CA LEU A 77 12.13 -7.34 0.26
C LEU A 77 12.87 -8.25 1.24
N LEU A 78 13.27 -9.42 0.75
CA LEU A 78 14.28 -10.24 1.40
C LEU A 78 15.68 -9.63 1.21
N GLU A 79 16.65 -10.10 1.98
CA GLU A 79 18.03 -9.65 1.85
C GLU A 79 18.59 -9.97 0.46
N GLY A 80 19.18 -8.96 -0.19
CA GLY A 80 19.68 -9.07 -1.57
C GLY A 80 18.60 -9.16 -2.67
N GLU A 81 17.31 -9.17 -2.31
CA GLU A 81 16.22 -9.33 -3.28
C GLU A 81 15.95 -8.04 -4.07
N THR A 82 15.68 -8.19 -5.37
CA THR A 82 15.26 -7.08 -6.23
C THR A 82 13.75 -6.82 -6.09
N PRO A 83 13.28 -5.57 -6.25
CA PRO A 83 11.86 -5.27 -6.25
C PRO A 83 11.05 -6.06 -7.30
N GLU A 84 11.66 -6.34 -8.45
CA GLU A 84 11.10 -7.18 -9.51
C GLU A 84 10.75 -8.57 -8.99
N HIS A 85 11.72 -9.27 -8.37
CA HIS A 85 11.49 -10.61 -7.83
C HIS A 85 10.50 -10.58 -6.67
N ALA A 86 10.62 -9.62 -5.75
CA ALA A 86 9.73 -9.47 -4.62
C ALA A 86 8.27 -9.27 -5.06
N ALA A 87 8.01 -8.47 -6.10
CA ALA A 87 6.66 -8.26 -6.63
C ALA A 87 6.05 -9.54 -7.23
N LEU A 88 6.84 -10.29 -8.01
CA LEU A 88 6.40 -11.56 -8.59
C LEU A 88 6.12 -12.61 -7.52
N ARG A 89 7.00 -12.70 -6.52
CA ARG A 89 6.84 -13.58 -5.35
C ARG A 89 5.58 -13.23 -4.56
N ALA A 90 5.35 -11.96 -4.28
CA ALA A 90 4.16 -11.50 -3.57
C ALA A 90 2.86 -11.85 -4.30
N ALA A 91 2.83 -11.72 -5.63
CA ALA A 91 1.69 -12.10 -6.45
C ALA A 91 1.36 -13.60 -6.25
N ILE A 92 2.35 -14.48 -6.38
CA ILE A 92 2.15 -15.92 -6.22
C ILE A 92 1.80 -16.27 -4.78
N THR A 93 2.58 -15.81 -3.80
CA THR A 93 2.41 -16.17 -2.38
C THR A 93 1.05 -15.74 -1.83
N HIS A 94 0.55 -14.57 -2.22
CA HIS A 94 -0.68 -14.03 -1.63
C HIS A 94 -1.94 -14.27 -2.45
N THR A 95 -1.82 -14.60 -3.73
CA THR A 95 -3.01 -14.75 -4.61
C THR A 95 -2.98 -16.00 -5.48
N GLY A 96 -1.85 -16.72 -5.53
CA GLY A 96 -1.61 -17.84 -6.43
C GLY A 96 -1.50 -17.44 -7.90
N VAL A 97 -1.56 -16.15 -8.22
CA VAL A 97 -1.47 -15.66 -9.59
C VAL A 97 -0.01 -15.54 -10.00
N HIS A 98 0.38 -16.34 -10.98
CA HIS A 98 1.66 -16.18 -11.66
C HIS A 98 1.64 -14.91 -12.52
N ALA A 99 2.60 -14.04 -12.26
CA ALA A 99 2.83 -12.81 -13.02
C ALA A 99 4.20 -12.84 -13.69
N GLN A 100 4.39 -11.98 -14.68
CA GLN A 100 5.61 -11.88 -15.48
C GLN A 100 5.84 -10.45 -15.98
N ASP A 101 6.97 -10.22 -16.65
CA ASP A 101 7.38 -8.93 -17.22
C ASP A 101 7.31 -7.76 -16.22
N PRO A 102 7.95 -7.85 -15.03
CA PRO A 102 7.87 -6.79 -14.03
C PRO A 102 8.52 -5.50 -14.55
N GLN A 103 7.78 -4.41 -14.50
CA GLN A 103 8.24 -3.07 -14.86
C GLN A 103 7.94 -2.09 -13.75
N ARG A 104 8.95 -1.35 -13.29
CA ARG A 104 8.75 -0.34 -12.25
C ARG A 104 7.82 0.77 -12.75
N LEU A 105 6.70 0.96 -12.06
CA LEU A 105 5.78 2.07 -12.31
C LEU A 105 6.20 3.32 -11.55
N PHE A 106 6.24 3.23 -10.22
CA PHE A 106 6.54 4.35 -9.33
C PHE A 106 6.85 3.87 -7.92
N ILE A 107 7.22 4.79 -7.02
CA ILE A 107 7.48 4.53 -5.62
C ILE A 107 6.44 5.25 -4.75
N VAL A 108 5.93 4.56 -3.74
CA VAL A 108 5.06 5.11 -2.68
C VAL A 108 5.80 5.05 -1.34
N LYS A 109 5.81 6.15 -0.60
CA LYS A 109 6.33 6.18 0.78
C LYS A 109 5.15 6.12 1.75
N GLN A 110 5.21 5.21 2.71
CA GLN A 110 4.23 5.06 3.77
C GLN A 110 4.93 5.24 5.13
N ALA A 111 4.35 6.08 5.97
CA ALA A 111 4.81 6.28 7.34
C ALA A 111 3.78 5.68 8.31
N PHE A 112 4.26 4.77 9.15
CA PHE A 112 3.55 4.23 10.29
C PHE A 112 4.19 4.77 11.58
N ALA A 113 3.58 4.48 12.74
CA ALA A 113 4.06 4.97 14.03
C ALA A 113 5.54 4.67 14.30
N HIS A 114 6.00 3.48 13.91
CA HIS A 114 7.37 3.00 14.18
C HIS A 114 8.16 2.62 12.92
N HIS A 115 7.52 2.63 11.75
CA HIS A 115 8.10 2.17 10.50
C HIS A 115 7.91 3.17 9.37
N ARG A 116 8.93 3.33 8.53
CA ARG A 116 8.81 3.99 7.23
C ARG A 116 9.03 2.96 6.14
N VAL A 117 7.98 2.67 5.39
CA VAL A 117 8.00 1.69 4.32
C VAL A 117 8.08 2.40 2.98
N THR A 118 9.14 2.11 2.22
CA THR A 118 9.25 2.50 0.82
C THR A 118 8.77 1.33 -0.04
N VAL A 119 7.67 1.55 -0.76
CA VAL A 119 7.04 0.55 -1.63
C VAL A 119 7.40 0.85 -3.07
N THR A 120 8.13 -0.07 -3.71
CA THR A 120 8.36 -0.02 -5.16
C THR A 120 7.19 -0.71 -5.85
N VAL A 121 6.43 0.04 -6.64
CA VAL A 121 5.25 -0.48 -7.32
C VAL A 121 5.66 -0.95 -8.71
N MET A 122 5.38 -2.22 -8.98
CA MET A 122 5.70 -2.89 -10.24
C MET A 122 4.41 -3.15 -11.01
N HIS A 123 4.37 -2.81 -12.29
CA HIS A 123 3.39 -3.37 -13.21
C HIS A 123 3.87 -4.75 -13.62
N CYS A 124 2.98 -5.74 -13.56
CA CYS A 124 3.27 -7.09 -14.03
C CYS A 124 2.12 -7.57 -14.93
N ALA A 125 2.45 -8.34 -15.96
CA ALA A 125 1.46 -9.03 -16.77
C ALA A 125 1.03 -10.32 -16.08
N ALA A 126 -0.26 -10.64 -16.09
CA ALA A 126 -0.71 -11.99 -15.70
C ALA A 126 -0.15 -13.01 -16.71
N ALA A 127 0.39 -14.13 -16.21
CA ALA A 127 0.82 -15.22 -17.07
C ALA A 127 -0.37 -15.82 -17.84
N PRO A 128 -0.16 -16.43 -19.02
CA PRO A 128 -1.21 -17.15 -19.73
C PRO A 128 -1.89 -18.19 -18.83
N GLY A 129 -3.22 -18.19 -18.79
CA GLY A 129 -3.98 -19.12 -17.95
C GLY A 129 -3.99 -18.79 -16.45
N ALA A 130 -3.36 -17.68 -16.03
CA ALA A 130 -3.34 -17.29 -14.64
C ALA A 130 -4.76 -17.12 -14.07
N ARG A 131 -4.98 -17.77 -12.94
CA ARG A 131 -6.24 -17.81 -12.21
C ARG A 131 -5.96 -17.82 -10.72
N ILE A 132 -6.86 -17.25 -9.95
CA ILE A 132 -6.80 -17.34 -8.49
C ILE A 132 -7.19 -18.77 -8.12
N PRO A 133 -6.36 -19.52 -7.38
CA PRO A 133 -6.73 -20.85 -6.90
C PRO A 133 -7.97 -20.78 -6.00
N ARG A 134 -8.82 -21.83 -6.04
CA ARG A 134 -10.06 -21.86 -5.25
C ARG A 134 -9.79 -21.68 -3.75
N ALA A 135 -8.67 -22.21 -3.24
CA ALA A 135 -8.25 -22.06 -1.85
C ALA A 135 -7.96 -20.61 -1.43
N LEU A 136 -7.77 -19.69 -2.38
CA LEU A 136 -7.49 -18.27 -2.14
C LEU A 136 -8.64 -17.36 -2.57
N ALA A 137 -9.80 -17.90 -2.96
CA ALA A 137 -10.92 -17.11 -3.48
C ALA A 137 -11.46 -16.08 -2.48
N ASP A 138 -11.38 -16.36 -1.17
CA ASP A 138 -11.82 -15.44 -0.12
C ASP A 138 -10.76 -14.37 0.24
N HIS A 139 -9.53 -14.52 -0.28
CA HIS A 139 -8.37 -13.72 0.07
C HIS A 139 -7.73 -13.01 -1.12
N ALA A 140 -8.19 -13.29 -2.34
CA ALA A 140 -7.72 -12.63 -3.55
C ALA A 140 -8.88 -12.49 -4.55
N THR A 141 -8.97 -11.33 -5.20
CA THR A 141 -10.00 -11.10 -6.21
C THR A 141 -9.55 -10.08 -7.26
N TRP A 142 -10.21 -10.11 -8.41
CA TRP A 142 -10.08 -9.08 -9.44
C TRP A 142 -11.14 -8.01 -9.19
N VAL A 143 -10.70 -6.79 -8.87
CA VAL A 143 -11.61 -5.67 -8.61
C VAL A 143 -11.61 -4.73 -9.81
N PRO A 144 -12.78 -4.43 -10.41
CA PRO A 144 -12.90 -3.42 -11.46
C PRO A 144 -12.27 -2.09 -11.03
N LEU A 145 -11.57 -1.42 -11.94
CA LEU A 145 -10.88 -0.16 -11.63
C LEU A 145 -11.85 0.97 -11.23
N GLU A 146 -13.10 0.88 -11.68
CA GLU A 146 -14.22 1.77 -11.34
C GLU A 146 -14.69 1.63 -9.89
N ASP A 147 -14.69 0.41 -9.34
CA ASP A 147 -15.17 0.12 -7.97
C ASP A 147 -14.15 0.50 -6.88
N LEU A 148 -12.91 0.84 -7.27
CA LEU A 148 -11.80 1.04 -6.34
C LEU A 148 -11.99 2.18 -5.34
N GLU A 149 -12.83 3.18 -5.63
CA GLU A 149 -13.03 4.33 -4.74
C GLU A 149 -13.83 3.96 -3.50
N SER A 150 -14.79 3.05 -3.63
CA SER A 150 -15.59 2.52 -2.53
C SER A 150 -15.00 1.27 -1.88
N TYR A 151 -13.91 0.73 -2.43
CA TYR A 151 -13.35 -0.54 -1.97
C TYR A 151 -12.58 -0.34 -0.64
N PRO A 152 -12.71 -1.25 0.34
CA PRO A 152 -12.04 -1.11 1.64
C PRO A 152 -10.55 -1.40 1.53
N LEU A 153 -9.78 -0.37 1.17
CA LEU A 153 -8.35 -0.45 0.89
C LEU A 153 -7.48 -0.11 2.10
N THR A 154 -6.29 -0.69 2.16
CA THR A 154 -5.26 -0.20 3.08
C THR A 154 -4.83 1.22 2.72
N SER A 155 -4.26 1.95 3.67
CA SER A 155 -3.73 3.30 3.40
C SER A 155 -2.63 3.29 2.31
N THR A 156 -1.89 2.19 2.19
CA THR A 156 -0.92 1.99 1.11
C THR A 156 -1.61 1.64 -0.21
N GLY A 157 -2.58 0.71 -0.18
CA GLY A 157 -3.36 0.32 -1.35
C GLY A 157 -4.07 1.51 -1.99
N ALA A 158 -4.73 2.34 -1.19
CA ALA A 158 -5.39 3.57 -1.64
C ALA A 158 -4.41 4.52 -2.36
N LYS A 159 -3.22 4.75 -1.80
CA LYS A 159 -2.18 5.58 -2.44
C LYS A 159 -1.70 5.01 -3.76
N ILE A 160 -1.46 3.70 -3.83
CA ILE A 160 -1.02 3.02 -5.05
C ILE A 160 -2.09 3.17 -6.14
N LEU A 161 -3.34 2.88 -5.81
CA LEU A 161 -4.43 2.83 -6.77
C LEU A 161 -4.87 4.23 -7.24
N ALA A 162 -4.87 5.22 -6.36
CA ALA A 162 -5.11 6.61 -6.74
C ALA A 162 -4.05 7.11 -7.75
N ARG A 163 -2.78 6.75 -7.54
CA ARG A 163 -1.70 7.11 -8.48
C ARG A 163 -1.74 6.28 -9.76
N LEU A 164 -2.18 5.01 -9.69
CA LEU A 164 -2.34 4.16 -10.87
C LEU A 164 -3.31 4.78 -11.89
N LYS A 165 -4.44 5.34 -11.44
CA LYS A 165 -5.41 6.03 -12.31
C LYS A 165 -4.80 7.20 -13.08
N GLN A 166 -3.78 7.85 -12.54
CA GLN A 166 -3.10 8.99 -13.18
C GLN A 166 -2.04 8.55 -14.20
N VAL A 167 -1.36 7.43 -13.93
CA VAL A 167 -0.24 6.94 -14.76
C VAL A 167 -0.73 6.02 -15.87
N CYS A 168 -1.89 5.37 -15.68
CA CYS A 168 -2.45 4.42 -16.63
C CYS A 168 -3.88 4.84 -17.05
N PRO A 169 -4.02 5.86 -17.92
CA PRO A 169 -5.32 6.13 -18.53
C PRO A 169 -5.69 4.92 -19.39
N CYS A 170 -6.68 4.17 -18.93
CA CYS A 170 -7.15 2.86 -19.39
C CYS A 170 -7.44 2.69 -20.91
N LYS A 171 -7.19 3.69 -21.75
CA LYS A 171 -7.46 3.65 -23.20
C LYS A 171 -6.31 3.17 -24.10
N LYS A 172 -5.07 2.96 -23.61
CA LYS A 172 -3.90 2.73 -24.51
C LYS A 172 -3.07 1.46 -24.30
N MET A 173 -3.36 0.61 -23.32
CA MET A 173 -2.49 -0.55 -23.06
C MET A 173 -2.80 -1.81 -23.90
N GLU A 174 -4.00 -1.94 -24.46
CA GLU A 174 -4.36 -3.10 -25.29
C GLU A 174 -3.79 -3.05 -26.71
N THR A 175 -3.39 -1.88 -27.21
CA THR A 175 -2.95 -1.72 -28.61
C THR A 175 -1.46 -1.96 -28.86
N LYS A 176 -0.60 -1.93 -27.83
CA LYS A 176 0.86 -2.09 -28.04
C LYS A 176 1.36 -3.55 -28.11
N ARG A 177 0.57 -4.57 -27.74
CA ARG A 177 0.99 -5.98 -27.80
C ARG A 177 0.69 -6.70 -29.13
N ARG A 178 0.03 -6.07 -30.11
CA ARG A 178 -0.29 -6.68 -31.43
C ARG A 178 0.71 -6.42 -32.56
N GLY A 179 1.85 -5.76 -32.30
CA GLY A 179 2.79 -5.34 -33.34
C GLY A 179 4.17 -5.97 -33.24
N LYS A 180 4.31 -7.30 -33.37
CA LYS A 180 5.52 -7.97 -33.89
C LYS A 180 5.31 -9.50 -33.95
N THR A 181 4.66 -9.95 -35.01
CA THR A 181 4.91 -11.29 -35.57
C THR A 181 5.04 -11.11 -37.08
N LYS A 182 6.22 -10.63 -37.51
CA LYS A 182 6.59 -10.78 -38.92
C LYS A 182 6.90 -12.26 -39.12
N ARG A 183 5.94 -12.97 -39.72
CA ARG A 183 6.20 -14.19 -40.47
C ARG A 183 7.26 -13.84 -41.52
N GLN A 184 8.40 -14.51 -41.47
CA GLN A 184 9.29 -14.62 -42.61
C GLN A 184 9.21 -16.07 -43.06
N LEU A 185 8.45 -16.23 -44.14
CA LEU A 185 8.32 -17.42 -44.95
C LEU A 185 9.45 -17.40 -45.99
N VAL A 186 9.77 -18.60 -46.49
CA VAL A 186 10.43 -18.93 -47.78
C VAL A 186 11.96 -18.96 -47.78
N PRO A 187 12.62 -19.84 -48.58
CA PRO A 187 12.09 -20.93 -49.44
C PRO A 187 12.24 -22.34 -48.85
#